data_AF-A0A8J2XA68-F1
#
_entry.id   AF-A0A8J2XA68-F1
#
_cell.length_a   1.000
_cell.length_b   1.000
_cell.length_c   1.000
_cell.angle_alpha   90.00
_cell.angle_beta   90.00
_cell.angle_gamma   90.00
#
_symmetry.space_group_name_H-M   'P 1'
#
loop_
_entity.id
_entity.type
_entity.pdbx_description
1 polymer ?
#
loop_
_entity_poly.entity_id
_entity_poly.type
_entity_poly.pdbx_seq_one_letter_code
_entity_poly.pdbx_strand_id
1 'polypeptide(L)'
;MKLGNIYKTEFDERPFRIIGFDDYEVFYDCLWANNKWTFSGKFLVKTVFYRMSSDIFKNKSELIENLPLTEKELQYFRPDLPMRFGRTKKVNWNAFDSSGIEKLESEFGSRTFNASKIILVPYGSKGGLKKGEVIESKSELTELEIIHKAKEIQESVNGQKSDGIGFYRLGYEEGLPRYSIGEYFDRAGIMKN
;
A
#
# COMPACT_ATOMS: atom_id res chain seq x y z
N MET A 1 5.87 -0.12 -19.09
CA MET A 1 6.57 -0.44 -17.83
C MET A 1 6.28 -1.89 -17.44
N LYS A 2 7.24 -2.59 -16.82
CA LYS A 2 7.13 -3.98 -16.35
C LYS A 2 7.85 -4.16 -15.01
N LEU A 3 7.45 -5.15 -14.22
CA LEU A 3 8.17 -5.52 -12.99
C LEU A 3 9.62 -5.91 -13.32
N GLY A 4 10.56 -5.48 -12.48
CA GLY A 4 11.99 -5.72 -12.68
C GLY A 4 12.68 -4.82 -13.72
N ASN A 5 11.94 -4.03 -14.49
CA ASN A 5 12.58 -3.02 -15.34
C ASN A 5 13.35 -2.01 -14.48
N ILE A 6 14.55 -1.65 -14.91
CA ILE A 6 15.43 -0.66 -14.30
C ILE A 6 15.46 0.58 -15.19
N TYR A 7 15.23 1.74 -14.59
CA TYR A 7 15.20 3.03 -15.30
C TYR A 7 16.23 4.00 -14.74
N LYS A 8 16.73 4.88 -15.62
CA LYS A 8 17.35 6.14 -15.22
C LYS A 8 16.26 7.18 -15.16
N THR A 9 16.25 8.01 -14.11
CA THR A 9 15.25 9.09 -13.98
C THR A 9 15.92 10.45 -14.06
N GLU A 10 15.16 11.48 -14.42
CA GLU A 10 15.64 12.87 -14.39
C GLU A 10 15.76 13.44 -12.97
N PHE A 11 15.22 12.77 -11.96
CA PHE A 11 15.11 13.29 -10.59
C PHE A 11 16.23 12.81 -9.66
N ASP A 12 16.88 11.70 -10.03
CA ASP A 12 17.89 11.03 -9.22
C ASP A 12 18.80 10.23 -10.15
N GLU A 13 20.11 10.37 -9.96
CA GLU A 13 21.12 9.65 -10.76
C GLU A 13 21.14 8.14 -10.47
N ARG A 14 20.56 7.69 -9.35
CA ARG A 14 20.50 6.26 -9.00
C ARG A 14 19.50 5.51 -9.89
N PRO A 15 19.84 4.31 -10.39
CA PRO A 15 18.90 3.46 -11.10
C PRO A 15 17.71 3.02 -10.23
N PHE A 16 16.51 3.07 -10.79
CA PHE A 16 15.26 2.68 -10.13
C PHE A 16 14.72 1.40 -10.74
N ARG A 17 14.58 0.34 -9.94
CA ARG A 17 13.97 -0.92 -10.37
C ARG A 17 12.53 -1.01 -9.93
N ILE A 18 11.62 -1.29 -10.85
CA ILE A 18 10.19 -1.39 -10.56
C ILE A 18 9.88 -2.65 -9.76
N ILE A 19 9.31 -2.47 -8.58
CA ILE A 19 8.90 -3.55 -7.67
C ILE A 19 7.37 -3.69 -7.56
N GLY A 20 6.63 -2.75 -8.12
CA GLY A 20 5.17 -2.76 -8.23
C GLY A 20 4.73 -1.52 -9.01
N PHE A 21 3.60 -1.58 -9.71
CA PHE A 21 2.96 -0.37 -10.23
C PHE A 21 1.47 -0.60 -10.49
N ASP A 22 0.72 0.49 -10.55
CA ASP A 22 -0.61 0.55 -11.14
C ASP A 22 -0.80 1.85 -11.94
N ASP A 23 -2.04 2.18 -12.27
CA ASP A 23 -2.35 3.35 -13.10
C ASP A 23 -1.93 4.68 -12.46
N TYR A 24 -1.80 4.75 -11.13
CA TYR A 24 -1.56 5.99 -10.41
C TYR A 24 -0.15 6.08 -9.83
N GLU A 25 0.40 4.98 -9.30
CA GLU A 25 1.72 5.02 -8.66
C GLU A 25 2.63 3.85 -9.05
N VAL A 26 3.94 4.13 -8.95
CA VAL A 26 5.03 3.19 -9.17
C VAL A 26 5.76 3.01 -7.86
N PHE A 27 5.91 1.75 -7.42
CA PHE A 27 6.87 1.39 -6.38
C PHE A 27 8.19 0.97 -7.00
N TYR A 28 9.27 1.50 -6.46
CA TYR A 28 10.61 1.26 -6.98
C TYR A 28 11.62 1.01 -5.85
N ASP A 29 12.63 0.21 -6.17
CA ASP A 29 13.82 0.01 -5.36
C ASP A 29 14.99 0.79 -6.00
N CYS A 30 15.77 1.51 -5.20
CA CYS A 30 16.93 2.27 -5.66
C CYS A 30 18.23 1.46 -5.51
N LEU A 31 19.11 1.53 -6.51
CA LEU A 31 20.47 1.02 -6.41
C LEU A 31 21.39 2.06 -5.75
N TRP A 32 22.03 1.70 -4.65
CA TRP A 32 22.98 2.56 -3.94
C TRP A 32 24.40 2.44 -4.51
N ALA A 33 25.26 3.42 -4.21
CA ALA A 33 26.65 3.49 -4.69
C ALA A 33 27.53 2.28 -4.31
N ASN A 34 27.11 1.47 -3.33
CA ASN A 34 27.75 0.21 -2.95
C ASN A 34 27.22 -1.00 -3.73
N ASN A 35 26.51 -0.79 -4.85
CA ASN A 35 25.85 -1.81 -5.66
C ASN A 35 24.85 -2.68 -4.90
N LYS A 36 24.20 -2.13 -3.87
CA LYS A 36 23.12 -2.80 -3.14
C LYS A 36 21.80 -2.09 -3.41
N TRP A 37 20.77 -2.89 -3.70
CA TRP A 37 19.40 -2.43 -3.70
C TRP A 37 18.95 -2.06 -2.27
N THR A 38 18.00 -1.15 -2.15
CA THR A 38 17.50 -0.67 -0.86
C THR A 38 16.79 -1.78 -0.10
N PHE A 39 15.93 -2.54 -0.79
CA PHE A 39 15.00 -3.49 -0.17
C PHE A 39 15.41 -4.94 -0.42
N SER A 40 15.96 -5.26 -1.59
CA SER A 40 16.39 -6.62 -1.88
C SER A 40 17.47 -7.11 -0.92
N GLY A 41 17.22 -8.27 -0.31
CA GLY A 41 18.08 -8.82 0.74
C GLY A 41 17.75 -8.32 2.15
N LYS A 42 16.79 -7.40 2.32
CA LYS A 42 16.34 -6.86 3.62
C LYS A 42 14.88 -7.20 3.89
N PHE A 43 14.58 -8.49 3.92
CA PHE A 43 13.21 -8.99 3.90
C PHE A 43 12.52 -9.05 5.28
N LEU A 44 13.30 -9.14 6.35
CA LEU A 44 12.78 -9.27 7.72
C LEU A 44 12.62 -7.93 8.45
N VAL A 45 13.15 -6.84 7.89
CA VAL A 45 13.04 -5.51 8.51
C VAL A 45 11.77 -4.80 8.04
N LYS A 46 11.26 -3.90 8.88
CA LYS A 46 10.22 -2.95 8.50
C LYS A 46 10.71 -2.05 7.37
N THR A 47 9.98 -2.08 6.26
CA THR A 47 10.27 -1.35 5.03
C THR A 47 9.09 -0.51 4.60
N VAL A 48 9.38 0.69 4.10
CA VAL A 48 8.42 1.56 3.41
C VAL A 48 8.92 1.73 1.98
N PHE A 49 8.11 1.34 1.00
CA PHE A 49 8.47 1.44 -0.40
C PHE A 49 8.57 2.89 -0.84
N TYR A 50 9.59 3.16 -1.66
CA TYR A 50 9.62 4.40 -2.40
C TYR A 50 8.56 4.35 -3.49
N ARG A 51 7.91 5.49 -3.69
CA ARG A 51 6.75 5.61 -4.56
C ARG A 51 6.67 6.96 -5.21
N MET A 52 6.13 7.00 -6.43
CA MET A 52 5.87 8.23 -7.16
C MET A 52 4.73 8.04 -8.17
N SER A 53 4.24 9.14 -8.73
CA SER A 53 3.20 9.10 -9.77
C SER A 53 3.66 8.31 -11.00
N SER A 54 2.79 7.43 -11.50
CA SER A 54 3.00 6.68 -12.74
C SER A 54 3.18 7.60 -13.94
N ASP A 55 2.46 8.71 -14.01
CA ASP A 55 2.55 9.66 -15.12
C ASP A 55 3.88 10.41 -15.10
N ILE A 56 4.30 10.88 -13.93
CA ILE A 56 5.60 11.52 -13.74
C ILE A 56 6.73 10.55 -14.12
N PHE A 57 6.65 9.30 -13.65
CA PHE A 57 7.66 8.29 -13.92
C PHE A 57 7.77 7.97 -15.41
N LYS A 58 6.64 7.73 -16.10
CA LYS A 58 6.62 7.39 -17.54
C LYS A 58 7.22 8.51 -18.40
N ASN A 59 6.99 9.77 -18.03
CA ASN A 59 7.41 10.92 -18.84
C ASN A 59 8.87 11.33 -18.60
N LYS A 60 9.47 10.94 -17.47
CA LYS A 60 10.77 11.45 -17.01
C LYS A 60 11.76 10.34 -16.64
N SER A 61 11.59 9.18 -17.26
CA SER A 61 12.46 8.03 -17.04
C SER A 61 12.73 7.27 -18.33
N GLU A 62 13.96 6.79 -18.48
CA GLU A 62 14.42 5.99 -19.61
C GLU A 62 14.74 4.57 -19.16
N LEU A 63 14.25 3.56 -19.89
CA LEU A 63 14.51 2.16 -19.59
C LEU A 63 15.98 1.83 -19.91
N ILE A 64 16.72 1.30 -18.93
CA ILE A 64 18.10 0.87 -19.10
C ILE A 64 18.19 -0.65 -19.29
N GLU A 65 17.49 -1.41 -18.45
CA GLU A 65 17.65 -2.87 -18.36
C GLU A 65 16.36 -3.52 -17.84
N ASN A 66 16.21 -4.83 -18.07
CA ASN A 66 15.25 -5.65 -17.34
C ASN A 66 15.99 -6.65 -16.45
N LEU A 67 15.81 -6.51 -15.13
CA LEU A 67 16.28 -7.46 -14.13
C LEU A 67 15.06 -7.99 -13.36
N PRO A 68 14.48 -9.12 -13.77
CA PRO A 68 13.29 -9.69 -13.13
C PRO A 68 13.44 -9.84 -11.62
N LEU A 69 12.33 -9.68 -10.91
CA LEU A 69 12.30 -9.97 -9.49
C LEU A 69 12.48 -11.47 -9.26
N THR A 70 13.34 -11.81 -8.31
CA THR A 70 13.52 -13.19 -7.83
C THR A 70 12.26 -13.68 -7.12
N GLU A 71 12.09 -15.00 -6.99
CA GLU A 71 10.97 -15.59 -6.23
C GLU A 71 10.90 -15.06 -4.79
N LYS A 72 12.06 -14.89 -4.16
CA LYS A 72 12.16 -14.31 -2.82
C LYS A 72 11.71 -12.85 -2.81
N GLU A 73 12.06 -12.05 -3.80
CA GLU A 73 11.53 -10.68 -3.89
C GLU A 73 10.02 -10.66 -4.13
N LEU A 74 9.50 -11.53 -5.00
CA LEU A 74 8.06 -11.65 -5.25
C LEU A 74 7.29 -12.02 -3.97
N GLN A 75 7.82 -12.93 -3.16
CA GLN A 75 7.22 -13.35 -1.88
C GLN A 75 7.06 -12.18 -0.90
N TYR A 76 8.01 -11.25 -0.84
CA TYR A 76 8.01 -10.16 0.14
C TYR A 76 7.44 -8.86 -0.41
N PHE A 77 7.75 -8.52 -1.66
CA PHE A 77 7.24 -7.32 -2.29
C PHE A 77 5.74 -7.44 -2.58
N ARG A 78 5.27 -8.66 -2.88
CA ARG A 78 3.86 -8.98 -3.17
C ARG A 78 3.26 -8.00 -4.20
N PRO A 79 3.86 -7.89 -5.40
CA PRO A 79 3.34 -7.00 -6.44
C PRO A 79 1.96 -7.43 -6.96
N ASP A 80 1.52 -8.64 -6.63
CA ASP A 80 0.18 -9.17 -6.90
C ASP A 80 -0.90 -8.55 -5.99
N LEU A 81 -0.51 -7.99 -4.83
CA LEU A 81 -1.45 -7.32 -3.94
C LEU A 81 -1.74 -5.89 -4.40
N PRO A 82 -2.97 -5.40 -4.19
CA PRO A 82 -3.34 -4.07 -4.64
C PRO A 82 -2.55 -2.99 -3.90
N MET A 83 -2.09 -1.95 -4.61
CA MET A 83 -1.47 -0.79 -3.96
C MET A 83 -2.46 0.01 -3.14
N ARG A 84 -3.74 -0.08 -3.49
CA ARG A 84 -4.85 0.52 -2.77
C ARG A 84 -6.14 -0.27 -2.98
N PHE A 85 -6.97 -0.35 -1.94
CA PHE A 85 -8.24 -1.08 -1.96
C PHE A 85 -9.20 -0.54 -0.90
N GLY A 86 -10.43 -1.06 -0.83
CA GLY A 86 -11.41 -0.69 0.20
C GLY A 86 -11.77 0.80 0.21
N ARG A 87 -11.67 1.48 -0.94
CA ARG A 87 -11.81 2.95 -1.03
C ARG A 87 -13.25 3.37 -1.30
N THR A 88 -13.84 4.17 -0.40
CA THR A 88 -15.17 4.75 -0.63
C THR A 88 -15.36 6.07 0.13
N LYS A 89 -16.16 6.98 -0.44
CA LYS A 89 -16.60 8.22 0.22
C LYS A 89 -17.93 8.04 0.97
N LYS A 90 -18.59 6.89 0.83
CA LYS A 90 -19.93 6.64 1.36
C LYS A 90 -19.97 6.52 2.89
N VAL A 91 -18.83 6.23 3.51
CA VAL A 91 -18.67 6.05 4.96
C VAL A 91 -17.36 6.65 5.44
N ASN A 92 -17.23 6.90 6.75
CA ASN A 92 -16.03 7.46 7.38
C ASN A 92 -15.66 6.58 8.59
N TRP A 93 -14.37 6.38 8.90
CA TRP A 93 -13.92 5.43 9.94
C TRP A 93 -14.62 5.61 11.29
N ASN A 94 -14.84 6.88 11.67
CA ASN A 94 -15.38 7.29 12.97
C ASN A 94 -16.88 7.61 12.94
N ALA A 95 -17.60 7.26 11.88
CA ALA A 95 -19.01 7.58 11.72
C ALA A 95 -19.73 6.54 10.84
N PHE A 96 -19.73 5.28 11.28
CA PHE A 96 -20.57 4.25 10.64
C PHE A 96 -21.95 4.23 11.31
N ASP A 97 -23.00 4.43 10.52
CA ASP A 97 -24.36 4.07 10.90
C ASP A 97 -24.76 2.74 10.23
N SER A 98 -25.95 2.21 10.56
CA SER A 98 -26.47 0.97 9.98
C SER A 98 -26.53 1.03 8.45
N SER A 99 -26.87 2.18 7.87
CA SER A 99 -26.90 2.37 6.41
C SER A 99 -25.51 2.29 5.78
N GLY A 100 -24.47 2.70 6.52
CA GLY A 100 -23.08 2.61 6.12
C GLY A 100 -22.60 1.17 6.06
N ILE A 101 -23.01 0.34 7.02
CA ILE A 101 -22.68 -1.09 7.06
C ILE A 101 -23.26 -1.81 5.84
N GLU A 102 -24.55 -1.62 5.54
CA GLU A 102 -25.20 -2.24 4.37
C GLU A 102 -24.51 -1.85 3.05
N LYS A 103 -24.09 -0.59 2.92
CA LYS A 103 -23.33 -0.11 1.76
C LYS A 103 -21.97 -0.80 1.64
N LEU A 104 -21.29 -1.03 2.76
CA LEU A 104 -20.01 -1.73 2.77
C LEU A 104 -20.17 -3.20 2.39
N GLU A 105 -21.18 -3.88 2.92
CA GLU A 105 -21.50 -5.27 2.57
C GLU A 105 -21.81 -5.42 1.09
N SER A 106 -22.66 -4.54 0.54
CA SER A 106 -23.00 -4.56 -0.89
C SER A 106 -21.80 -4.29 -1.80
N GLU A 107 -20.85 -3.46 -1.38
CA GLU A 107 -19.72 -3.05 -2.23
C GLU A 107 -18.49 -3.96 -2.09
N PHE A 108 -18.21 -4.44 -0.88
CA PHE A 108 -16.97 -5.15 -0.51
C PHE A 108 -17.18 -6.57 -0.02
N GLY A 109 -18.41 -7.00 0.26
CA GLY A 109 -18.70 -8.29 0.90
C GLY A 109 -18.25 -9.52 0.11
N SER A 110 -18.17 -9.43 -1.23
CA SER A 110 -17.67 -10.49 -2.09
C SER A 110 -16.22 -10.31 -2.55
N ARG A 111 -15.54 -9.23 -2.13
CA ARG A 111 -14.18 -8.94 -2.59
C ARG A 111 -13.17 -9.65 -1.70
N THR A 112 -12.46 -10.59 -2.30
CA THR A 112 -11.36 -11.30 -1.63
C THR A 112 -10.09 -10.46 -1.67
N PHE A 113 -9.22 -10.70 -0.70
CA PHE A 113 -7.88 -10.15 -0.61
C PHE A 113 -6.92 -11.34 -0.57
N ASN A 114 -5.98 -11.39 -1.52
CA ASN A 114 -5.05 -12.52 -1.70
C ASN A 114 -3.98 -12.61 -0.59
N ALA A 115 -4.35 -12.49 0.68
CA ALA A 115 -3.51 -12.76 1.83
C ALA A 115 -4.39 -13.13 3.01
N SER A 116 -3.95 -14.11 3.80
CA SER A 116 -4.58 -14.46 5.07
C SER A 116 -4.11 -13.58 6.23
N LYS A 117 -3.03 -12.80 6.04
CA LYS A 117 -2.38 -12.02 7.11
C LYS A 117 -1.73 -10.75 6.59
N ILE A 118 -2.06 -9.60 7.20
CA ILE A 118 -1.49 -8.29 6.87
C ILE A 118 -1.30 -7.44 8.14
N ILE A 119 -0.56 -6.34 8.02
CA ILE A 119 -0.43 -5.31 9.05
C ILE A 119 -1.19 -4.06 8.62
N LEU A 120 -2.08 -3.58 9.48
CA LEU A 120 -2.78 -2.31 9.31
C LEU A 120 -2.15 -1.24 10.21
N VAL A 121 -1.89 -0.07 9.64
CA VAL A 121 -1.19 1.03 10.32
C VAL A 121 -2.13 2.24 10.41
N PRO A 122 -2.69 2.56 11.59
CA PRO A 122 -3.59 3.70 11.73
C PRO A 122 -2.86 5.03 11.75
N TYR A 123 -3.61 6.11 11.48
CA TYR A 123 -3.15 7.48 11.69
C TYR A 123 -3.66 8.03 13.03
N GLY A 124 -2.80 8.68 13.79
CA GLY A 124 -3.24 9.45 14.96
C GLY A 124 -3.91 10.76 14.58
N SER A 125 -4.53 11.41 15.57
CA SER A 125 -5.23 12.70 15.43
C SER A 125 -4.38 13.86 14.90
N LYS A 126 -3.03 13.78 15.01
CA LYS A 126 -2.10 14.76 14.44
C LYS A 126 -1.56 14.37 13.06
N GLY A 127 -2.13 13.34 12.43
CA GLY A 127 -1.77 12.90 11.09
C GLY A 127 -0.58 11.95 10.97
N GLY A 128 0.16 11.68 12.06
CA GLY A 128 1.28 10.73 12.05
C GLY A 128 0.84 9.27 12.14
N LEU A 129 1.57 8.37 11.47
CA LEU A 129 1.36 6.92 11.57
C LEU A 129 1.61 6.43 13.00
N LYS A 130 0.81 5.46 13.45
CA LYS A 130 0.93 4.80 14.76
C LYS A 130 1.50 3.39 14.61
N LYS A 131 1.58 2.66 15.72
CA LYS A 131 2.00 1.25 15.71
C LYS A 131 1.00 0.46 14.85
N GLY A 132 1.53 -0.41 13.99
CA GLY A 132 0.69 -1.28 13.17
C GLY A 132 0.20 -2.49 13.97
N GLU A 133 -0.96 -2.99 13.58
CA GLU A 133 -1.58 -4.17 14.14
C GLU A 133 -1.70 -5.26 13.09
N VAL A 134 -1.34 -6.48 13.47
CA VAL A 134 -1.47 -7.65 12.62
C VAL A 134 -2.92 -8.10 12.65
N ILE A 135 -3.52 -8.29 11.48
CA ILE A 135 -4.80 -8.94 11.32
C ILE A 135 -4.62 -10.22 10.52
N GLU A 136 -5.38 -11.26 10.87
CA GLU A 136 -5.29 -12.56 10.23
C GLU A 136 -6.64 -13.28 10.17
N SER A 137 -6.79 -14.16 9.19
CA SER A 137 -7.91 -15.10 9.04
C SER A 137 -7.37 -16.51 8.81
N LYS A 138 -8.22 -17.52 9.01
CA LYS A 138 -7.89 -18.93 8.72
C LYS A 138 -7.73 -19.19 7.22
N SER A 139 -8.43 -18.40 6.41
CA SER A 139 -8.40 -18.40 4.95
C SER A 139 -7.88 -17.05 4.44
N GLU A 140 -8.03 -16.79 3.14
CA GLU A 140 -7.89 -15.44 2.60
C GLU A 140 -8.81 -14.47 3.33
N LEU A 141 -8.30 -13.26 3.57
CA LEU A 141 -9.09 -12.14 4.07
C LEU A 141 -10.04 -11.65 2.97
N THR A 142 -11.15 -11.08 3.36
CA THR A 142 -12.00 -10.25 2.49
C THR A 142 -11.74 -8.77 2.75
N GLU A 143 -12.00 -7.91 1.75
CA GLU A 143 -11.90 -6.47 1.96
C GLU A 143 -12.83 -5.99 3.10
N LEU A 144 -14.01 -6.61 3.23
CA LEU A 144 -14.97 -6.27 4.28
C LEU A 144 -14.43 -6.61 5.69
N GLU A 145 -13.86 -7.79 5.89
CA GLU A 145 -13.21 -8.16 7.16
C GLU A 145 -12.08 -7.17 7.53
N ILE A 146 -11.27 -6.81 6.54
CA ILE A 146 -10.20 -5.82 6.72
C ILE A 146 -10.77 -4.46 7.13
N ILE A 147 -11.87 -4.00 6.50
CA ILE A 147 -12.54 -2.73 6.83
C ILE A 147 -13.07 -2.74 8.27
N HIS A 148 -13.74 -3.81 8.70
CA HIS A 148 -14.24 -3.91 10.07
C HIS A 148 -13.11 -3.85 11.11
N LYS A 149 -12.01 -4.58 10.87
CA LYS A 149 -10.83 -4.52 11.74
C LYS A 149 -10.13 -3.17 11.72
N ALA A 150 -10.01 -2.56 10.56
CA ALA A 150 -9.43 -1.23 10.42
C ALA A 150 -10.21 -0.18 11.19
N LYS A 151 -11.55 -0.28 11.23
CA LYS A 151 -12.40 0.61 12.03
C LYS A 151 -12.04 0.56 13.51
N GLU A 152 -12.03 -0.65 14.10
CA GLU A 152 -11.69 -0.87 15.51
C GLU A 152 -10.32 -0.27 15.84
N ILE A 153 -9.32 -0.56 14.99
CA ILE A 153 -7.94 -0.07 15.13
C ILE A 153 -7.87 1.46 15.05
N GLN A 154 -8.51 2.06 14.04
CA GLN A 154 -8.45 3.50 13.78
C GLN A 154 -9.18 4.32 14.85
N GLU A 155 -10.34 3.87 15.31
CA GLU A 155 -11.12 4.51 16.38
C GLU A 155 -10.37 4.51 17.71
N SER A 156 -9.55 3.49 17.98
CA SER A 156 -8.76 3.40 19.21
C SER A 156 -7.70 4.50 19.37
N VAL A 157 -7.24 5.09 18.25
CA VAL A 157 -6.14 6.09 18.24
C VAL A 157 -6.53 7.47 17.71
N ASN A 158 -7.69 7.59 17.06
CA ASN A 158 -8.19 8.84 16.50
C ASN A 158 -9.71 8.81 16.40
N GLY A 159 -10.39 9.73 17.07
CA GLY A 159 -11.86 9.90 17.02
C GLY A 159 -12.36 10.92 16.00
N GLN A 160 -11.47 11.55 15.21
CA GLN A 160 -11.85 12.58 14.24
C GLN A 160 -12.52 11.95 13.01
N LYS A 161 -13.59 12.57 12.52
CA LYS A 161 -14.24 12.16 11.27
C LYS A 161 -13.25 12.25 10.10
N SER A 162 -13.04 11.14 9.39
CA SER A 162 -12.23 11.07 8.17
C SER A 162 -13.01 11.52 6.93
N ASP A 163 -12.34 11.81 5.79
CA ASP A 163 -12.98 12.04 4.50
C ASP A 163 -13.02 10.75 3.66
N GLY A 164 -13.90 9.83 4.04
CA GLY A 164 -14.00 8.50 3.46
C GLY A 164 -13.13 7.47 4.17
N ILE A 165 -13.01 6.31 3.54
CA ILE A 165 -12.12 5.22 3.95
C ILE A 165 -11.27 4.77 2.76
N GLY A 166 -10.12 4.16 3.06
CA GLY A 166 -9.24 3.57 2.05
C GLY A 166 -7.99 2.95 2.66
N PHE A 167 -7.37 2.04 1.93
CA PHE A 167 -6.10 1.43 2.29
C PHE A 167 -5.03 1.75 1.25
N TYR A 168 -3.81 2.01 1.72
CA TYR A 168 -2.67 2.32 0.85
C TYR A 168 -1.44 1.55 1.27
N ARG A 169 -0.83 0.86 0.30
CA ARG A 169 0.34 0.01 0.48
C ARG A 169 1.52 0.84 0.98
N LEU A 170 2.08 0.43 2.11
CA LEU A 170 3.29 1.05 2.66
C LEU A 170 4.55 0.27 2.30
N GLY A 171 4.50 -1.06 2.31
CA GLY A 171 5.67 -1.94 2.21
C GLY A 171 5.43 -3.24 2.96
N TYR A 172 6.44 -3.73 3.66
CA TYR A 172 6.36 -4.95 4.46
C TYR A 172 7.06 -4.81 5.83
N GLU A 173 6.70 -5.64 6.79
CA GLU A 173 7.33 -5.76 8.13
C GLU A 173 7.28 -7.21 8.53
N GLU A 174 8.44 -7.79 8.82
CA GLU A 174 8.60 -9.23 9.11
C GLU A 174 7.96 -10.12 8.02
N GLY A 175 8.10 -9.72 6.76
CA GLY A 175 7.51 -10.42 5.61
C GLY A 175 6.01 -10.23 5.42
N LEU A 176 5.33 -9.54 6.35
CA LEU A 176 3.89 -9.27 6.22
C LEU A 176 3.63 -8.02 5.38
N PRO A 177 2.68 -8.08 4.45
CA PRO A 177 2.15 -6.91 3.76
C PRO A 177 1.67 -5.83 4.75
N ARG A 178 2.13 -4.57 4.60
CA ARG A 178 1.67 -3.42 5.40
C ARG A 178 0.84 -2.43 4.61
N TYR A 179 -0.25 -1.96 5.21
CA TYR A 179 -1.14 -0.93 4.66
C TYR A 179 -1.42 0.15 5.69
N SER A 180 -1.50 1.40 5.26
CA SER A 180 -2.05 2.47 6.09
C SER A 180 -3.58 2.48 6.04
N ILE A 181 -4.21 2.78 7.17
CA ILE A 181 -5.65 3.01 7.27
C ILE A 181 -5.90 4.48 6.89
N GLY A 182 -5.98 4.75 5.59
CA GLY A 182 -6.10 6.09 5.03
C GLY A 182 -7.56 6.50 4.81
N GLU A 183 -7.72 7.57 4.05
CA GLU A 183 -9.02 8.14 3.69
C GLU A 183 -9.33 7.81 2.23
N TYR A 184 -10.39 8.38 1.64
CA TYR A 184 -10.70 8.10 0.24
C TYR A 184 -9.57 8.53 -0.71
N PHE A 185 -8.88 9.62 -0.40
CA PHE A 185 -7.69 10.04 -1.14
C PHE A 185 -6.42 9.69 -0.36
N ASP A 186 -5.39 9.26 -1.08
CA ASP A 186 -4.07 9.06 -0.49
C ASP A 186 -3.52 10.41 0.00
N ARG A 187 -2.98 10.41 1.22
CA ARG A 187 -2.29 11.57 1.79
C ARG A 187 -1.02 11.95 1.04
N ALA A 188 -0.43 11.02 0.27
CA ALA A 188 0.69 11.34 -0.62
C ALA A 188 0.29 12.22 -1.81
N GLY A 189 -1.01 12.45 -2.06
CA GLY A 189 -1.49 13.38 -3.08
C GLY A 189 -1.36 12.90 -4.52
N ILE A 190 -0.89 11.66 -4.75
CA ILE A 190 -0.71 11.07 -6.08
C ILE A 190 -2.05 10.88 -6.82
N MET A 191 -3.15 10.79 -6.08
CA MET A 191 -4.50 10.56 -6.62
C MET A 191 -5.35 11.82 -6.83
N LYS A 192 -4.75 13.03 -6.74
CA LYS A 192 -5.48 14.27 -6.94
C LYS A 192 -5.51 14.63 -8.43
N ASN A 193 -6.52 14.15 -9.14
CA ASN A 193 -7.02 14.73 -10.40
C ASN A 193 -8.52 14.99 -10.24
#